data_AF-A0AAF3E8T8-F1
#
_entry.id   AF-A0AAF3E8T8-F1
#
_cell.length_a   1.000
_cell.length_b   1.000
_cell.length_c   1.000
_cell.angle_alpha   90.00
_cell.angle_beta   90.00
_cell.angle_gamma   90.00
#
_symmetry.space_group_name_H-M   'P 1'
#
loop_
_entity.id
_entity.type
_entity.pdbx_description
1 polymer ?
#
loop_
_entity_poly.entity_id
_entity_poly.type
_entity_poly.pdbx_seq_one_letter_code
_entity_poly.pdbx_strand_id
1 'polypeptide(L)'
;MVRVVMGMAGMFTFLRRFSSRLPTKIRLFTSKEASMIIFRIALILSATLFGMAIYQRTINMWAMKNIGDTFLRKEIGSRQILLGTFFREKSEQNFDGKFVIVHFLGDTRMEHPLYCHTMMANGKTMTTRAHVQRIHRGKRAANDICSWAGHLAECEVEVHTHRELRIGTTADPLESLLIHPEIPKHIRPKADLVVCMAPMYIYIEWEILLLGLETWLSMGAQKIIVPVQSASTTAYSILKKYQEKGYVEIREWPKWPTLSDVNPNGLVLSRGIEESHVNCLLHTKPWADLVVFTDIDDFYLPADPSNVIIGGTPALFKEIFDEHPQAGSLLLNIEIQFNFNFLQNTKFKQNCQVWRMKTRVVVNASRVDSVNMHETGIHRFGYVQVRVPCRKGHFYHFRHSHGTVPSPTEIDMTTLQSILNRSWKKRLFSSLNTIAASQLPPSSIESFEDFDKCMGAINAEHWTMKVSRCLTPHVCFSRLKRDVPCVAARADYAFHFSAISSSYIMTPKVCCL
;
A
#
# COMPACT_ATOMS: atom_id res chain seq x y z
N MET A 1 -36.08 10.03 0.21
CA MET A 1 -36.93 10.59 1.29
C MET A 1 -38.42 10.55 0.96
N VAL A 2 -38.86 10.99 -0.23
CA VAL A 2 -40.30 11.05 -0.59
C VAL A 2 -41.02 9.68 -0.61
N ARG A 3 -40.35 8.59 -1.01
CA ARG A 3 -40.96 7.23 -0.99
C ARG A 3 -41.13 6.61 0.42
N VAL A 4 -40.39 7.09 1.43
CA VAL A 4 -40.51 6.59 2.82
C VAL A 4 -41.66 7.27 3.55
N VAL A 5 -41.92 8.54 3.24
CA VAL A 5 -43.04 9.31 3.81
C VAL A 5 -44.39 8.78 3.33
N MET A 6 -44.48 8.30 2.07
CA MET A 6 -45.71 7.67 1.56
C MET A 6 -46.03 6.32 2.21
N GLY A 7 -45.02 5.58 2.69
CA GLY A 7 -45.24 4.31 3.41
C GLY A 7 -45.85 4.49 4.80
N MET A 8 -45.49 5.57 5.50
CA MET A 8 -46.02 5.85 6.85
C MET A 8 -47.49 6.29 6.84
N ALA A 9 -47.94 6.99 5.80
CA ALA A 9 -49.35 7.35 5.65
C ALA A 9 -50.27 6.12 5.45
N GLY A 10 -49.81 5.10 4.72
CA GLY A 10 -50.55 3.85 4.53
C GLY A 10 -50.68 3.00 5.80
N MET A 11 -49.68 3.04 6.68
CA MET A 11 -49.66 2.27 7.93
C MET A 11 -50.66 2.82 8.97
N PHE A 12 -50.87 4.13 9.00
CA PHE A 12 -51.89 4.77 9.85
C PHE A 12 -53.32 4.41 9.42
N THR A 13 -53.57 4.29 8.12
CA THR A 13 -54.89 3.91 7.58
C THR A 13 -55.21 2.43 7.83
N PHE A 14 -54.18 1.56 7.80
CA PHE A 14 -54.31 0.14 8.08
C PHE A 14 -54.61 -0.14 9.57
N LEU A 15 -53.91 0.54 10.48
CA LEU A 15 -54.15 0.42 11.93
C LEU A 15 -55.54 0.91 12.34
N ARG A 16 -56.07 1.97 11.69
CA ARG A 16 -57.44 2.45 11.92
C ARG A 16 -58.51 1.45 11.46
N ARG A 17 -58.29 0.74 10.35
CA ARG A 17 -59.22 -0.29 9.84
C ARG A 17 -59.17 -1.60 10.62
N PHE A 18 -58.04 -1.93 11.24
CA PHE A 18 -57.93 -3.14 12.07
C PHE A 18 -58.63 -2.96 13.43
N SER A 19 -58.58 -1.75 14.01
CA SER A 19 -59.25 -1.43 15.27
C SER A 19 -60.78 -1.51 15.21
N SER A 20 -61.40 -1.39 14.03
CA SER A 20 -62.87 -1.40 13.89
C SER A 20 -63.47 -2.79 13.65
N ARG A 21 -62.67 -3.86 13.65
CA ARG A 21 -63.13 -5.24 13.41
C ARG A 21 -62.84 -6.23 14.53
N LEU A 22 -62.30 -5.79 15.68
CA LEU A 22 -62.13 -6.68 16.82
C LEU A 22 -63.45 -6.85 17.60
N PRO A 23 -63.86 -8.10 17.90
CA PRO A 23 -65.09 -8.39 18.64
C PRO A 23 -65.02 -7.86 20.08
N THR A 24 -66.16 -7.37 20.55
CA THR A 24 -66.40 -6.55 21.76
C THR A 24 -66.17 -7.25 23.11
N LYS A 25 -65.35 -8.31 23.17
CA LYS A 25 -65.16 -9.14 24.38
C LYS A 25 -63.70 -9.32 24.83
N ILE A 26 -62.82 -8.37 24.51
CA ILE A 26 -61.54 -8.20 25.22
C ILE A 26 -61.46 -6.75 25.72
N ARG A 27 -62.28 -6.42 26.73
CA ARG A 27 -62.00 -5.31 27.67
C ARG A 27 -61.18 -5.88 28.83
N LEU A 28 -59.97 -6.33 28.53
CA LEU A 28 -58.94 -6.48 29.56
C LEU A 28 -58.27 -5.11 29.69
N PHE A 29 -58.52 -4.47 30.83
CA PHE A 29 -57.80 -3.33 31.40
C PHE A 29 -56.79 -2.64 30.47
N THR A 30 -57.27 -1.72 29.64
CA THR A 30 -56.40 -0.66 29.10
C THR A 30 -56.58 0.57 29.97
N SER A 31 -55.93 0.56 31.15
CA SER A 31 -55.66 1.84 31.80
C SER A 31 -54.85 2.67 30.79
N LYS A 32 -55.11 3.99 30.73
CA LYS A 32 -54.30 4.91 29.91
C LYS A 32 -52.80 4.73 30.16
N GLU A 33 -52.42 4.31 31.36
CA GLU A 33 -51.04 4.00 31.73
C GLU A 33 -50.47 2.78 30.99
N ALA A 34 -51.21 1.67 30.89
CA ALA A 34 -50.74 0.49 30.16
C ALA A 34 -50.50 0.79 28.67
N SER A 35 -51.38 1.58 28.06
CA SER A 35 -51.20 2.03 26.67
C SER A 35 -49.98 2.96 26.52
N MET A 36 -49.74 3.86 27.48
CA MET A 36 -48.55 4.71 27.48
C MET A 36 -47.25 3.92 27.68
N ILE A 37 -47.25 2.90 28.54
CA ILE A 37 -46.07 2.05 28.76
C ILE A 37 -45.73 1.29 27.48
N ILE A 38 -46.72 0.69 26.82
CA ILE A 38 -46.52 -0.01 25.54
C ILE A 38 -45.98 0.95 24.47
N PHE A 39 -46.52 2.17 24.38
CA PHE A 39 -46.03 3.18 23.45
C PHE A 39 -44.58 3.59 23.72
N ARG A 40 -44.20 3.80 24.99
CA ARG A 40 -42.82 4.13 25.38
C ARG A 40 -41.85 3.00 25.03
N ILE A 41 -42.23 1.75 25.30
CA ILE A 41 -41.43 0.57 24.94
C ILE A 41 -41.26 0.47 23.43
N ALA A 42 -42.35 0.64 22.66
CA ALA A 42 -42.30 0.62 21.20
C ALA A 42 -41.46 1.76 20.61
N LEU A 43 -41.49 2.96 21.22
CA LEU A 43 -40.68 4.10 20.83
C LEU A 43 -39.19 3.85 21.10
N ILE A 44 -38.86 3.32 22.28
CA ILE A 44 -37.48 2.95 22.63
C ILE A 44 -36.97 1.88 21.67
N LEU A 45 -37.72 0.79 21.46
CA LEU A 45 -37.34 -0.27 20.50
C LEU A 45 -37.16 0.28 19.09
N SER A 46 -38.07 1.14 18.62
CA SER A 46 -37.97 1.76 17.29
C SER A 46 -36.77 2.70 17.18
N ALA A 47 -36.49 3.50 18.21
CA ALA A 47 -35.32 4.39 18.26
C ALA A 47 -34.01 3.60 18.33
N THR A 48 -33.97 2.50 19.09
CA THR A 48 -32.82 1.60 19.14
C THR A 48 -32.62 0.88 17.81
N LEU A 49 -33.68 0.37 17.18
CA LEU A 49 -33.59 -0.27 15.85
C LEU A 49 -33.21 0.73 14.76
N PHE A 50 -33.73 1.96 14.79
CA PHE A 50 -33.36 3.01 13.85
C PHE A 50 -31.94 3.51 14.10
N GLY A 51 -31.54 3.62 15.37
CA GLY A 51 -30.17 3.88 15.80
C GLY A 51 -29.22 2.79 15.31
N MET A 52 -29.57 1.51 15.48
CA MET A 52 -28.83 0.36 14.95
C MET A 52 -28.81 0.33 13.42
N ALA A 53 -29.90 0.69 12.75
CA ALA A 53 -29.98 0.72 11.29
C ALA A 53 -29.16 1.88 10.70
N ILE A 54 -29.19 3.07 11.32
CA ILE A 54 -28.31 4.19 10.98
C ILE A 54 -26.87 3.82 11.29
N TYR A 55 -26.60 3.28 12.48
CA TYR A 55 -25.31 2.76 12.90
C TYR A 55 -24.77 1.77 11.87
N GLN A 56 -25.53 0.75 11.46
CA GLN A 56 -25.17 -0.19 10.39
C GLN A 56 -25.03 0.45 9.00
N ARG A 57 -25.77 1.52 8.69
CA ARG A 57 -25.60 2.25 7.43
C ARG A 57 -24.34 3.12 7.41
N THR A 58 -23.94 3.62 8.57
CA THR A 58 -22.76 4.49 8.75
C THR A 58 -21.50 3.72 9.05
N ILE A 59 -21.62 2.52 9.63
CA ILE A 59 -20.53 1.66 10.01
C ILE A 59 -20.46 0.58 8.97
N ASN A 60 -19.37 0.64 8.20
CA ASN A 60 -19.01 -0.39 7.25
C ASN A 60 -19.18 -1.76 7.92
N MET A 61 -19.81 -2.74 7.26
CA MET A 61 -19.99 -4.09 7.81
C MET A 61 -18.68 -4.70 8.34
N TRP A 62 -17.55 -4.25 7.80
CA TRP A 62 -16.21 -4.51 8.32
C TRP A 62 -15.98 -4.10 9.76
N ALA A 63 -16.44 -2.94 10.19
CA ALA A 63 -16.30 -2.51 11.57
C ALA A 63 -17.16 -3.37 12.51
N MET A 64 -18.32 -3.87 12.08
CA MET A 64 -19.07 -4.86 12.88
C MET A 64 -18.37 -6.21 12.95
N LYS A 65 -17.79 -6.69 11.85
CA LYS A 65 -16.93 -7.89 11.86
C LYS A 65 -15.74 -7.71 12.79
N ASN A 66 -15.01 -6.60 12.68
CA ASN A 66 -13.85 -6.31 13.52
C ASN A 66 -14.24 -6.24 15.01
N ILE A 67 -15.41 -5.69 15.34
CA ILE A 67 -15.95 -5.72 16.70
C ILE A 67 -16.19 -7.17 17.14
N GLY A 68 -16.86 -7.99 16.32
CA GLY A 68 -17.07 -9.41 16.59
C GLY A 68 -15.75 -10.17 16.78
N ASP A 69 -14.78 -9.96 15.88
CA ASP A 69 -13.45 -10.57 15.95
C ASP A 69 -12.65 -10.09 17.17
N THR A 70 -12.93 -8.88 17.69
CA THR A 70 -12.33 -8.36 18.92
C THR A 70 -12.90 -9.05 20.15
N PHE A 71 -14.20 -9.37 20.17
CA PHE A 71 -14.84 -10.10 21.26
C PHE A 71 -14.58 -11.60 21.23
N LEU A 72 -14.34 -12.18 20.04
CA LEU A 72 -14.03 -13.60 19.85
C LEU A 72 -12.52 -13.89 19.87
N ARG A 73 -11.72 -12.95 20.37
CA ARG A 73 -10.26 -13.01 20.28
C ARG A 73 -9.73 -14.16 21.12
N LYS A 74 -9.16 -15.16 20.44
CA LYS A 74 -8.31 -16.17 21.06
C LYS A 74 -7.03 -15.46 21.53
N GLU A 75 -6.62 -15.65 22.78
CA GLU A 75 -5.32 -15.21 23.28
C GLU A 75 -4.23 -16.01 22.59
N ILE A 76 -3.80 -15.50 21.45
CA ILE A 76 -2.66 -15.97 20.71
C ILE A 76 -1.61 -14.88 20.87
N GLY A 77 -0.45 -15.21 21.43
CA GLY A 77 0.63 -14.24 21.59
C GLY A 77 1.02 -13.61 20.25
N SER A 78 1.82 -12.55 20.30
CA SER A 78 2.13 -11.77 19.10
C SER A 78 2.92 -12.58 18.06
N ARG A 79 2.72 -12.23 16.78
CA ARG A 79 3.35 -12.87 15.62
C ARG A 79 3.95 -11.75 14.75
N GLN A 80 5.20 -11.39 15.00
CA GLN A 80 5.87 -10.36 14.22
C GLN A 80 6.66 -10.98 13.07
N ILE A 81 6.46 -10.47 11.86
CA ILE A 81 7.27 -10.84 10.68
C ILE A 81 8.11 -9.65 10.28
N LEU A 82 9.41 -9.73 10.52
CA LEU A 82 10.36 -8.68 10.17
C LEU A 82 10.50 -8.63 8.65
N LEU A 83 10.32 -7.43 8.11
CA LEU A 83 10.43 -7.12 6.69
C LEU A 83 11.76 -6.44 6.36
N GLY A 84 12.35 -5.74 7.33
CA GLY A 84 13.64 -5.09 7.17
C GLY A 84 14.08 -4.38 8.44
N THR A 85 15.39 -4.14 8.54
CA THR A 85 16.01 -3.50 9.70
C THR A 85 17.02 -2.48 9.18
N PHE A 86 16.95 -1.23 9.61
CA PHE A 86 17.69 -0.12 9.00
C PHE A 86 18.25 0.80 10.08
N PHE A 87 19.44 1.37 9.87
CA PHE A 87 19.91 2.44 10.73
C PHE A 87 19.20 3.76 10.44
N ARG A 88 18.90 4.52 11.49
CA ARG A 88 18.36 5.88 11.37
C ARG A 88 19.47 6.84 10.98
N GLU A 89 19.28 7.59 9.91
CA GLU A 89 20.20 8.66 9.53
C GLU A 89 20.32 9.72 10.63
N LYS A 90 21.54 10.21 10.88
CA LYS A 90 21.79 11.21 11.94
C LYS A 90 20.99 12.50 11.72
N SER A 91 20.85 12.94 10.47
CA SER A 91 20.01 14.10 10.11
C SER A 91 18.52 13.89 10.39
N GLU A 92 18.12 12.65 10.67
CA GLU A 92 16.73 12.30 10.93
C GLU A 92 16.40 12.10 12.41
N GLN A 93 17.38 12.22 13.29
CA GLN A 93 17.21 12.02 14.72
C GLN A 93 16.82 13.34 15.40
N ASN A 94 15.90 13.28 16.36
CA ASN A 94 15.51 14.42 17.18
C ASN A 94 16.30 14.47 18.51
N PHE A 95 16.96 13.38 18.85
CA PHE A 95 17.76 13.22 20.07
C PHE A 95 19.12 12.66 19.68
N ASP A 96 20.15 13.00 20.45
CA ASP A 96 21.47 12.39 20.28
C ASP A 96 21.39 10.91 20.64
N GLY A 97 21.92 10.07 19.77
CA GLY A 97 21.94 8.63 19.98
C GLY A 97 22.25 7.87 18.70
N LYS A 98 22.02 6.56 18.74
CA LYS A 98 22.03 5.72 17.56
C LYS A 98 20.76 4.90 17.58
N PHE A 99 20.04 4.92 16.46
CA PHE A 99 18.74 4.28 16.38
C PHE A 99 18.67 3.29 15.23
N VAL A 100 17.96 2.20 15.47
CA VAL A 100 17.62 1.20 14.47
C VAL A 100 16.11 1.18 14.31
N ILE A 101 15.66 1.23 13.06
CA ILE A 101 14.28 1.06 12.64
C ILE A 101 14.08 -0.39 12.23
N VAL A 102 13.18 -1.08 12.92
CA VAL A 102 12.74 -2.42 12.59
C VAL A 102 11.35 -2.31 11.94
N HIS A 103 11.27 -2.61 10.65
CA HIS A 103 10.02 -2.66 9.91
C HIS A 103 9.47 -4.09 9.95
N PHE A 104 8.25 -4.28 10.45
CA PHE A 104 7.65 -5.59 10.63
C PHE A 104 6.14 -5.59 10.38
N LEU A 105 5.57 -6.77 10.12
CA LEU A 105 4.13 -7.02 10.09
C LEU A 105 3.63 -7.55 11.41
N GLY A 106 2.42 -7.14 11.79
CA GLY A 106 1.73 -7.67 12.95
C GLY A 106 0.24 -7.41 12.90
N ASP A 107 -0.49 -8.06 13.81
CA ASP A 107 -1.93 -7.88 13.99
C ASP A 107 -2.24 -6.47 14.54
N THR A 108 -3.07 -5.73 13.82
CA THR A 108 -3.38 -4.31 14.07
C THR A 108 -4.15 -4.06 15.36
N ARG A 109 -4.72 -5.10 15.96
CA ARG A 109 -5.55 -5.04 17.17
C ARG A 109 -4.75 -5.30 18.43
N MET A 110 -3.45 -5.56 18.31
CA MET A 110 -2.59 -5.89 19.44
C MET A 110 -1.51 -4.85 19.63
N GLU A 111 -1.08 -4.69 20.88
CA GLU A 111 0.20 -4.05 21.13
C GLU A 111 1.34 -5.02 20.82
N HIS A 112 2.45 -4.47 20.35
CA HIS A 112 3.65 -5.22 20.03
C HIS A 112 4.78 -4.75 20.95
N PRO A 113 4.88 -5.27 22.19
CA PRO A 113 6.05 -5.00 23.01
C PRO A 113 7.26 -5.62 22.32
N LEU A 114 8.21 -4.76 21.94
CA LEU A 114 9.48 -5.17 21.35
C LEU A 114 10.61 -4.56 22.16
N TYR A 115 11.67 -5.33 22.37
CA TYR A 115 12.87 -4.93 23.09
C TYR A 115 14.07 -5.22 22.21
N CYS A 116 14.98 -4.25 22.14
CA CYS A 116 16.25 -4.40 21.44
C CYS A 116 17.36 -4.59 22.47
N HIS A 117 18.28 -5.49 22.17
CA HIS A 117 19.42 -5.85 23.01
C HIS A 117 20.71 -5.66 22.21
N THR A 118 21.62 -4.85 22.76
CA THR A 118 22.94 -4.59 22.19
C THR A 118 24.03 -4.78 23.22
N MET A 119 25.23 -5.17 22.79
CA MET A 119 26.36 -5.40 23.69
C MET A 119 27.16 -4.11 23.84
N MET A 120 27.37 -3.67 25.07
CA MET A 120 28.19 -2.50 25.37
C MET A 120 29.67 -2.85 25.42
N ALA A 121 30.54 -1.83 25.33
CA ALA A 121 32.00 -1.99 25.39
C ALA A 121 32.49 -2.68 26.68
N ASN A 122 31.72 -2.59 27.78
CA ASN A 122 32.02 -3.26 29.05
C ASN A 122 31.52 -4.72 29.13
N GLY A 123 30.99 -5.27 28.03
CA GLY A 123 30.44 -6.63 27.94
C GLY A 123 29.03 -6.81 28.51
N LYS A 124 28.42 -5.76 29.09
CA LYS A 124 27.02 -5.83 29.54
C LYS A 124 26.05 -5.59 28.39
N THR A 125 24.87 -6.20 28.48
CA THR A 125 23.79 -5.98 27.52
C THR A 125 23.00 -4.72 27.87
N MET A 126 22.86 -3.81 26.90
CA MET A 126 21.91 -2.70 26.92
C MET A 126 20.58 -3.19 26.35
N THR A 127 19.50 -3.07 27.13
CA THR A 127 18.14 -3.43 26.72
C THR A 127 17.28 -2.18 26.64
N THR A 128 16.65 -1.93 25.49
CA THR A 128 15.78 -0.79 25.26
C THR A 128 14.41 -1.25 24.76
N ARG A 129 13.34 -0.70 25.32
CA ARG A 129 11.99 -0.93 24.79
C ARG A 129 11.80 -0.10 23.51
N ALA A 130 11.36 -0.75 22.44
CA ALA A 130 11.13 -0.10 21.16
C ALA A 130 9.90 0.82 21.20
N HIS A 131 9.99 1.96 20.54
CA HIS A 131 8.82 2.77 20.22
C HIS A 131 8.15 2.19 18.97
N VAL A 132 6.96 1.60 19.14
CA VAL A 132 6.24 0.97 18.03
C VAL A 132 5.13 1.87 17.51
N GLN A 133 5.19 2.16 16.22
CA GLN A 133 4.18 2.92 15.51
C GLN A 133 3.70 2.15 14.28
N ARG A 134 2.38 2.06 14.12
CA ARG A 134 1.77 1.49 12.92
C ARG A 134 1.89 2.46 11.75
N ILE A 135 2.32 1.98 10.57
CA ILE A 135 2.61 2.84 9.41
C ILE A 135 1.37 3.51 8.79
N HIS A 136 0.16 3.07 9.16
CA HIS A 136 -1.12 3.57 8.65
C HIS A 136 -2.01 4.24 9.70
N ARG A 137 -1.46 4.70 10.83
CA ARG A 137 -2.24 5.51 11.80
C ARG A 137 -2.62 6.84 11.14
N GLY A 138 -3.82 6.93 10.59
CA GLY A 138 -4.32 8.09 9.82
C GLY A 138 -5.73 7.90 9.28
N LYS A 139 -6.06 8.51 8.12
CA LYS A 139 -7.40 8.49 7.49
C LYS A 139 -8.00 7.09 7.30
N ARG A 140 -7.17 6.05 7.18
CA ARG A 140 -7.61 4.65 7.03
C ARG A 140 -7.78 3.87 8.34
N ALA A 141 -7.35 4.39 9.49
CA ALA A 141 -7.56 3.72 10.77
C ALA A 141 -9.06 3.48 11.06
N ALA A 142 -9.93 4.36 10.57
CA ALA A 142 -11.39 4.20 10.67
C ALA A 142 -11.98 3.16 9.69
N ASN A 143 -11.22 2.72 8.68
CA ASN A 143 -11.62 1.78 7.64
C ASN A 143 -10.68 0.57 7.60
N ASP A 144 -10.18 0.11 8.75
CA ASP A 144 -9.32 -1.06 8.84
C ASP A 144 -10.03 -2.33 8.38
N ILE A 145 -9.94 -2.58 7.07
CA ILE A 145 -10.44 -3.79 6.41
C ILE A 145 -9.49 -4.96 6.65
N CYS A 146 -8.26 -4.70 7.12
CA CYS A 146 -7.23 -5.71 7.28
C CYS A 146 -6.80 -5.88 8.73
N SER A 147 -6.75 -7.14 9.19
CA SER A 147 -6.36 -7.47 10.56
C SER A 147 -4.85 -7.40 10.76
N TRP A 148 -4.05 -7.39 9.69
CA TRP A 148 -2.60 -7.23 9.75
C TRP A 148 -2.13 -6.00 8.96
N ALA A 149 -1.08 -5.36 9.44
CA ALA A 149 -0.43 -4.22 8.76
C ALA A 149 1.04 -4.07 9.17
N GLY A 150 1.77 -3.23 8.45
CA GLY A 150 3.11 -2.81 8.79
C GLY A 150 3.20 -1.95 10.06
N HIS A 151 4.35 -2.06 10.70
CA HIS A 151 4.74 -1.32 11.90
C HIS A 151 6.22 -0.98 11.83
N LEU A 152 6.58 0.18 12.39
CA LEU A 152 7.96 0.58 12.63
C LEU A 152 8.21 0.50 14.13
N ALA A 153 9.23 -0.25 14.52
CA ALA A 153 9.78 -0.25 15.86
C ALA A 153 11.11 0.50 15.84
N GLU A 154 11.19 1.62 16.55
CA GLU A 154 12.43 2.38 16.72
C GLU A 154 13.10 1.99 18.04
N CYS A 155 14.35 1.56 17.97
CA CYS A 155 15.16 1.17 19.12
C CYS A 155 16.39 2.06 19.21
N GLU A 156 16.67 2.56 20.40
CA GLU A 156 17.99 3.09 20.73
C GLU A 156 18.98 1.94 20.89
N VAL A 157 20.16 2.07 20.30
CA VAL A 157 21.22 1.06 20.32
C VAL A 157 22.53 1.68 20.77
N GLU A 158 23.44 0.84 21.27
CA GLU A 158 24.77 1.29 21.64
C GLU A 158 25.51 1.89 20.42
N VAL A 159 26.29 2.95 20.65
CA VAL A 159 26.88 3.81 19.60
C VAL A 159 27.78 3.04 18.62
N HIS A 160 28.48 2.01 19.10
CA HIS A 160 29.34 1.12 18.33
C HIS A 160 28.61 -0.10 17.75
N THR A 161 27.28 -0.17 17.85
CA THR A 161 26.48 -1.23 17.20
C THR A 161 26.50 -1.06 15.68
N HIS A 162 27.24 -1.88 14.95
CA HIS A 162 27.42 -1.70 13.50
C HIS A 162 26.78 -2.78 12.61
N ARG A 163 26.58 -4.00 13.12
CA ARG A 163 26.22 -5.15 12.26
C ARG A 163 25.12 -6.04 12.79
N GLU A 164 24.92 -6.07 14.10
CA GLU A 164 23.96 -6.98 14.70
C GLU A 164 23.39 -6.41 15.99
N LEU A 165 22.14 -6.75 16.26
CA LEU A 165 21.51 -6.61 17.56
C LEU A 165 20.53 -7.78 17.74
N ARG A 166 19.99 -7.94 18.94
CA ARG A 166 18.92 -8.90 19.17
C ARG A 166 17.60 -8.20 19.43
N ILE A 167 16.50 -8.79 18.98
CA ILE A 167 15.15 -8.29 19.22
C ILE A 167 14.28 -9.36 19.86
N GLY A 168 13.62 -9.03 20.96
CA GLY A 168 12.73 -9.91 21.70
C GLY A 168 11.37 -9.27 21.94
N THR A 169 10.39 -10.07 22.33
CA THR A 169 9.08 -9.58 22.82
C THR A 169 9.08 -9.33 24.34
N THR A 170 10.18 -9.69 25.02
CA THR A 170 10.39 -9.52 26.45
C THR A 170 11.70 -8.78 26.72
N ALA A 171 11.89 -8.31 27.94
CA ALA A 171 13.13 -7.64 28.33
C ALA A 171 14.31 -8.61 28.53
N ASP A 172 14.08 -9.93 28.42
CA ASP A 172 15.11 -10.95 28.59
C ASP A 172 15.89 -11.16 27.28
N PRO A 173 17.21 -10.87 27.24
CA PRO A 173 18.03 -11.08 26.06
C PRO A 173 18.12 -12.53 25.59
N LEU A 174 17.86 -13.52 26.45
CA LEU A 174 17.87 -14.93 26.07
C LEU A 174 16.66 -15.30 25.20
N GLU A 175 15.53 -14.61 25.37
CA GLU A 175 14.31 -14.75 24.55
C GLU A 175 14.27 -13.70 23.41
N SER A 176 15.38 -13.60 22.67
CA SER A 176 15.48 -12.69 21.54
C SER A 176 16.09 -13.34 20.30
N LEU A 177 15.82 -12.75 19.15
CA LEU A 177 16.28 -13.14 17.82
C LEU A 177 17.41 -12.22 17.36
N LEU A 178 18.53 -12.79 16.89
CA LEU A 178 19.60 -12.02 16.27
C LEU A 178 19.13 -11.47 14.91
N ILE A 179 19.34 -10.18 14.68
CA ILE A 179 18.99 -9.48 13.44
C ILE A 179 20.17 -8.61 12.97
N HIS A 180 20.21 -8.35 11.66
CA HIS A 180 21.29 -7.62 11.01
C HIS A 180 20.73 -6.38 10.31
N PRO A 181 20.87 -5.18 10.89
CA PRO A 181 20.53 -3.94 10.22
C PRO A 181 21.26 -3.81 8.88
N GLU A 182 20.53 -3.36 7.86
CA GLU A 182 21.06 -3.10 6.54
C GLU A 182 22.10 -1.97 6.65
N ILE A 183 23.28 -2.20 6.08
CA ILE A 183 24.35 -1.20 6.06
C ILE A 183 23.94 -0.08 5.09
N PRO A 184 23.83 1.18 5.55
CA PRO A 184 23.41 2.28 4.69
C PRO A 184 24.38 2.45 3.52
N LYS A 185 23.85 2.43 2.29
CA LYS A 185 24.61 2.85 1.12
C LYS A 185 24.73 4.38 1.17
N HIS A 186 25.89 4.91 1.50
CA HIS A 186 26.11 6.37 1.42
C HIS A 186 26.71 6.73 0.06
N ILE A 187 25.85 7.02 -0.90
CA ILE A 187 26.27 7.50 -2.22
C ILE A 187 26.33 9.03 -2.16
N ARG A 188 27.48 9.62 -2.53
CA ARG A 188 27.65 11.07 -2.67
C ARG A 188 28.08 11.41 -4.11
N PRO A 189 27.40 12.34 -4.79
CA PRO A 189 26.17 13.04 -4.36
C PRO A 189 24.97 12.08 -4.20
N LYS A 190 23.97 12.47 -3.41
CA LYS A 190 22.71 11.72 -3.31
C LYS A 190 22.03 11.69 -4.68
N ALA A 191 21.25 10.66 -4.92
CA ALA A 191 20.38 10.58 -6.07
C ALA A 191 19.24 11.60 -5.94
N ASP A 192 19.10 12.47 -6.93
CA ASP A 192 18.06 13.49 -7.02
C ASP A 192 16.66 12.86 -7.06
N LEU A 193 16.52 11.71 -7.73
CA LEU A 193 15.24 11.02 -7.89
C LEU A 193 15.42 9.50 -7.96
N VAL A 194 14.71 8.81 -7.06
CA VAL A 194 14.55 7.35 -7.05
C VAL A 194 13.09 6.98 -7.19
N VAL A 195 12.81 5.89 -7.90
CA VAL A 195 11.45 5.38 -8.08
C VAL A 195 11.31 4.05 -7.38
N CYS A 196 10.41 3.97 -6.40
CA CYS A 196 10.03 2.76 -5.69
C CYS A 196 8.76 2.18 -6.33
N MET A 197 8.91 1.07 -7.06
CA MET A 197 7.80 0.38 -7.69
C MET A 197 7.00 -0.43 -6.66
N ALA A 198 5.69 -0.55 -6.86
CA ALA A 198 4.87 -1.52 -6.16
C ALA A 198 5.39 -2.96 -6.44
N PRO A 199 5.24 -3.89 -5.48
CA PRO A 199 5.75 -5.25 -5.64
C PRO A 199 5.10 -5.96 -6.82
N MET A 200 5.93 -6.63 -7.62
CA MET A 200 5.48 -7.44 -8.75
C MET A 200 5.03 -8.82 -8.26
N TYR A 201 3.78 -9.18 -8.55
CA TYR A 201 3.21 -10.49 -8.26
C TYR A 201 2.54 -11.08 -9.50
N ILE A 202 3.06 -12.21 -9.97
CA ILE A 202 2.59 -12.90 -11.19
C ILE A 202 2.61 -11.94 -12.39
N TYR A 203 3.64 -11.10 -12.47
CA TYR A 203 3.73 -10.08 -13.51
C TYR A 203 4.22 -10.69 -14.83
N ILE A 204 3.48 -10.51 -15.93
CA ILE A 204 3.80 -11.17 -17.21
C ILE A 204 4.01 -10.18 -18.37
N GLU A 205 3.53 -8.95 -18.24
CA GLU A 205 3.44 -7.94 -19.30
C GLU A 205 4.75 -7.16 -19.50
N TRP A 206 5.73 -7.79 -20.15
CA TRP A 206 7.07 -7.23 -20.27
C TRP A 206 7.16 -5.91 -21.06
N GLU A 207 6.25 -5.65 -22.00
CA GLU A 207 6.21 -4.40 -22.77
C GLU A 207 5.89 -3.20 -21.89
N ILE A 208 4.93 -3.38 -20.96
CA ILE A 208 4.53 -2.34 -20.01
C ILE A 208 5.62 -2.12 -18.99
N LEU A 209 6.29 -3.19 -18.56
CA LEU A 209 7.51 -3.08 -17.76
C LEU A 209 8.56 -2.23 -18.49
N LEU A 210 8.82 -2.50 -19.76
CA LEU A 210 9.84 -1.78 -20.52
C LEU A 210 9.48 -0.29 -20.67
N LEU A 211 8.24 0.02 -21.04
CA LEU A 211 7.74 1.39 -21.06
C LEU A 211 7.87 2.06 -19.68
N GLY A 212 7.52 1.30 -18.64
CA GLY A 212 7.76 1.54 -17.23
C GLY A 212 9.12 2.17 -16.95
N LEU A 213 10.13 1.33 -17.17
CA LEU A 213 11.52 1.65 -16.90
C LEU A 213 12.01 2.81 -17.79
N GLU A 214 11.74 2.74 -19.09
CA GLU A 214 12.25 3.72 -20.05
C GLU A 214 11.68 5.12 -19.84
N THR A 215 10.42 5.22 -19.41
CA THR A 215 9.80 6.50 -19.10
C THR A 215 10.47 7.13 -17.89
N TRP A 216 10.54 6.42 -16.75
CA TRP A 216 11.17 6.96 -15.55
C TRP A 216 12.65 7.31 -15.75
N LEU A 217 13.41 6.49 -16.46
CA LEU A 217 14.81 6.77 -16.79
C LEU A 217 14.96 8.00 -17.69
N SER A 218 14.11 8.13 -18.71
CA SER A 218 14.15 9.30 -19.61
C SER A 218 13.72 10.58 -18.91
N MET A 219 12.91 10.46 -17.86
CA MET A 219 12.44 11.55 -17.02
C MET A 219 13.43 11.95 -15.91
N GLY A 220 14.55 11.23 -15.76
CA GLY A 220 15.64 11.60 -14.85
C GLY A 220 15.74 10.77 -13.57
N ALA A 221 15.00 9.66 -13.47
CA ALA A 221 15.23 8.71 -12.38
C ALA A 221 16.64 8.10 -12.50
N GLN A 222 17.40 8.14 -11.41
CA GLN A 222 18.76 7.58 -11.38
C GLN A 222 18.78 6.13 -10.90
N LYS A 223 17.75 5.71 -10.17
CA LYS A 223 17.54 4.32 -9.76
C LYS A 223 16.06 4.00 -9.69
N ILE A 224 15.71 2.78 -10.12
CA ILE A 224 14.37 2.21 -9.96
C ILE A 224 14.49 0.97 -9.08
N ILE A 225 13.82 0.98 -7.93
CA ILE A 225 13.76 -0.17 -7.03
C ILE A 225 12.53 -0.99 -7.38
N VAL A 226 12.72 -2.27 -7.68
CA VAL A 226 11.65 -3.17 -8.12
C VAL A 226 11.55 -4.36 -7.16
N PRO A 227 10.61 -4.34 -6.22
CA PRO A 227 10.32 -5.51 -5.39
C PRO A 227 9.67 -6.60 -6.24
N VAL A 228 10.23 -7.82 -6.25
CA VAL A 228 9.73 -8.95 -7.03
C VAL A 228 9.32 -10.07 -6.09
N GLN A 229 8.02 -10.39 -6.08
CA GLN A 229 7.50 -11.62 -5.48
C GLN A 229 7.44 -12.72 -6.54
N SER A 230 6.89 -12.43 -7.73
CA SER A 230 6.95 -13.34 -8.87
C SER A 230 6.70 -12.62 -10.20
N ALA A 231 7.37 -13.07 -11.26
CA ALA A 231 7.26 -12.52 -12.61
C ALA A 231 7.52 -13.61 -13.67
N SER A 232 7.11 -13.38 -14.92
CA SER A 232 7.50 -14.23 -16.04
C SER A 232 9.02 -14.23 -16.21
N THR A 233 9.59 -15.34 -16.68
CA THR A 233 11.04 -15.43 -16.95
C THR A 233 11.50 -14.33 -17.89
N THR A 234 10.67 -13.96 -18.87
CA THR A 234 10.93 -12.84 -19.80
C THR A 234 11.03 -11.51 -19.07
N ALA A 235 10.00 -11.11 -18.30
CA ALA A 235 10.00 -9.84 -17.57
C ALA A 235 11.16 -9.78 -16.56
N TYR A 236 11.41 -10.88 -15.86
CA TYR A 236 12.52 -10.98 -14.91
C TYR A 236 13.89 -10.87 -15.59
N SER A 237 14.08 -11.49 -16.76
CA SER A 237 15.34 -11.41 -17.51
C SER A 237 15.65 -9.96 -17.94
N ILE A 238 14.62 -9.21 -18.35
CA ILE A 238 14.76 -7.79 -18.68
C ILE A 238 15.18 -7.01 -17.42
N LEU A 239 14.49 -7.19 -16.29
CA LEU A 239 14.87 -6.54 -15.02
C LEU A 239 16.33 -6.84 -14.65
N LYS A 240 16.79 -8.08 -14.81
CA LYS A 240 18.18 -8.46 -14.54
C LYS A 240 19.16 -7.71 -15.44
N LYS A 241 18.85 -7.51 -16.71
CA LYS A 241 19.69 -6.70 -17.62
C LYS A 241 19.74 -5.23 -17.22
N TYR A 242 18.64 -4.64 -16.79
CA TYR A 242 18.66 -3.30 -16.23
C TYR A 242 19.42 -3.21 -14.90
N GLN A 243 19.35 -4.26 -14.08
CA GLN A 243 20.11 -4.36 -12.83
C GLN A 243 21.62 -4.47 -13.08
N GLU A 244 22.05 -5.30 -14.03
CA GLU A 244 23.46 -5.42 -14.44
C GLU A 244 24.07 -4.08 -14.88
N LYS A 245 23.25 -3.18 -15.44
CA LYS A 245 23.66 -1.83 -15.85
C LYS A 245 23.50 -0.78 -14.76
N GLY A 246 22.99 -1.16 -13.59
CA GLY A 246 22.83 -0.28 -12.45
C GLY A 246 21.63 0.68 -12.53
N TYR A 247 20.71 0.50 -13.48
CA TYR A 247 19.48 1.31 -13.55
C TYR A 247 18.41 0.84 -12.58
N VAL A 248 18.30 -0.48 -12.42
CA VAL A 248 17.33 -1.14 -11.56
C VAL A 248 18.02 -1.81 -10.38
N GLU A 249 17.36 -1.84 -9.24
CA GLU A 249 17.71 -2.73 -8.12
C GLU A 249 16.50 -3.62 -7.83
N ILE A 250 16.62 -4.92 -8.11
CA ILE A 250 15.60 -5.89 -7.77
C ILE A 250 15.72 -6.19 -6.28
N ARG A 251 14.63 -6.02 -5.54
CA ARG A 251 14.51 -6.48 -4.16
C ARG A 251 13.62 -7.70 -4.09
N GLU A 252 14.07 -8.74 -3.41
CA GLU A 252 13.23 -9.93 -3.20
C GLU A 252 12.10 -9.60 -2.23
N TRP A 253 10.86 -9.92 -2.62
CA TRP A 253 9.67 -9.70 -1.81
C TRP A 253 8.89 -11.00 -1.68
N PRO A 254 9.42 -11.99 -0.94
CA PRO A 254 8.85 -13.34 -0.84
C PRO A 254 7.48 -13.33 -0.14
N LYS A 255 6.69 -14.38 -0.38
CA LYS A 255 5.48 -14.62 0.43
C LYS A 255 5.86 -14.90 1.88
N TRP A 256 5.05 -14.41 2.79
CA TRP A 256 5.23 -14.67 4.22
C TRP A 256 4.83 -16.11 4.57
N PRO A 257 5.39 -16.68 5.63
CA PRO A 257 5.05 -18.03 6.07
C PRO A 257 3.59 -18.11 6.53
N THR A 258 2.89 -19.16 6.07
CA THR A 258 1.57 -19.52 6.60
C THR A 258 1.78 -20.22 7.94
N LEU A 259 1.23 -19.66 9.01
CA LEU A 259 1.30 -20.22 10.35
C LEU A 259 0.15 -21.23 10.56
N SER A 260 0.26 -22.07 11.59
CA SER A 260 -0.76 -23.07 11.91
C SER A 260 -2.11 -22.45 12.31
N ASP A 261 -2.06 -21.23 12.84
CA ASP A 261 -3.19 -20.46 13.35
C ASP A 261 -3.60 -19.30 12.43
N VAL A 262 -2.70 -18.82 11.56
CA VAL A 262 -2.94 -17.62 10.76
C VAL A 262 -2.20 -17.63 9.42
N ASN A 263 -2.86 -17.17 8.35
CA ASN A 263 -2.23 -16.92 7.05
C ASN A 263 -2.08 -15.41 6.80
N PRO A 264 -0.90 -14.81 7.06
CA PRO A 264 -0.72 -13.36 6.91
C PRO A 264 -0.90 -12.86 5.47
N ASN A 265 -0.68 -13.71 4.47
CA ASN A 265 -0.77 -13.33 3.04
C ASN A 265 -2.21 -12.99 2.58
N GLY A 266 -3.22 -13.33 3.38
CA GLY A 266 -4.63 -12.98 3.16
C GLY A 266 -5.16 -11.89 4.09
N LEU A 267 -4.32 -11.40 5.01
CA LEU A 267 -4.70 -10.48 6.09
C LEU A 267 -4.05 -9.11 6.01
N VAL A 268 -3.11 -8.93 5.08
CA VAL A 268 -2.48 -7.65 4.75
C VAL A 268 -3.05 -7.14 3.44
N LEU A 269 -3.32 -5.84 3.39
CA LEU A 269 -3.86 -5.18 2.20
C LEU A 269 -2.94 -5.39 0.99
N SER A 270 -3.52 -5.86 -0.12
CA SER A 270 -2.82 -6.05 -1.40
C SER A 270 -1.46 -6.78 -1.32
N ARG A 271 -1.29 -7.75 -0.40
CA ARG A 271 0.00 -8.47 -0.18
C ARG A 271 1.18 -7.54 0.17
N GLY A 272 0.87 -6.45 0.85
CA GLY A 272 1.86 -5.58 1.42
C GLY A 272 2.53 -4.65 0.42
N ILE A 273 1.77 -4.08 -0.51
CA ILE A 273 2.24 -2.99 -1.39
C ILE A 273 2.78 -1.84 -0.53
N GLU A 274 2.02 -1.46 0.50
CA GLU A 274 2.35 -0.30 1.34
C GLU A 274 3.60 -0.60 2.18
N GLU A 275 3.71 -1.80 2.72
CA GLU A 275 4.89 -2.29 3.42
C GLU A 275 6.12 -2.38 2.50
N SER A 276 5.94 -2.80 1.25
CA SER A 276 7.01 -2.83 0.27
C SER A 276 7.53 -1.43 -0.04
N HIS A 277 6.63 -0.43 -0.15
CA HIS A 277 7.00 0.97 -0.33
C HIS A 277 7.71 1.56 0.89
N VAL A 278 7.26 1.26 2.11
CA VAL A 278 7.97 1.67 3.33
C VAL A 278 9.37 1.04 3.40
N ASN A 279 9.50 -0.25 3.07
CA ASN A 279 10.80 -0.92 3.01
C ASN A 279 11.73 -0.23 1.99
N CYS A 280 11.20 0.09 0.81
CA CYS A 280 11.94 0.82 -0.22
C CYS A 280 12.35 2.23 0.22
N LEU A 281 11.47 2.97 0.91
CA LEU A 281 11.77 4.29 1.47
C LEU A 281 12.95 4.20 2.45
N LEU A 282 12.87 3.29 3.44
CA LEU A 282 13.92 3.14 4.45
C LEU A 282 15.27 2.75 3.84
N HIS A 283 15.25 1.94 2.80
CA HIS A 283 16.45 1.56 2.04
C HIS A 283 17.08 2.73 1.26
N THR A 284 16.23 3.57 0.65
CA THR A 284 16.68 4.64 -0.27
C THR A 284 17.08 5.92 0.45
N LYS A 285 16.48 6.19 1.61
CA LYS A 285 16.74 7.36 2.47
C LYS A 285 18.21 7.80 2.62
N PRO A 286 19.17 6.88 2.88
CA PRO A 286 20.57 7.27 3.06
C PRO A 286 21.22 7.90 1.83
N TRP A 287 20.67 7.66 0.63
CA TRP A 287 21.30 8.03 -0.64
C TRP A 287 20.36 8.67 -1.66
N ALA A 288 19.09 8.93 -1.34
CA ALA A 288 18.13 9.59 -2.21
C ALA A 288 17.59 10.88 -1.57
N ASP A 289 17.35 11.90 -2.39
CA ASP A 289 16.69 13.14 -1.99
C ASP A 289 15.17 13.05 -2.20
N LEU A 290 14.75 12.72 -3.41
CA LEU A 290 13.34 12.52 -3.75
C LEU A 290 13.06 11.06 -4.07
N VAL A 291 11.91 10.57 -3.59
CA VAL A 291 11.45 9.21 -3.87
C VAL A 291 10.00 9.24 -4.35
N VAL A 292 9.74 8.57 -5.47
CA VAL A 292 8.39 8.39 -6.03
C VAL A 292 7.88 6.99 -5.73
N PHE A 293 6.61 6.87 -5.34
CA PHE A 293 5.95 5.58 -5.10
C PHE A 293 4.85 5.36 -6.13
N THR A 294 4.99 4.31 -6.94
CA THR A 294 4.18 4.13 -8.14
C THR A 294 4.01 2.66 -8.52
N ASP A 295 2.98 2.34 -9.29
CA ASP A 295 2.93 1.08 -10.04
C ASP A 295 3.83 1.21 -11.28
N ILE A 296 4.24 0.07 -11.87
CA ILE A 296 5.13 0.04 -13.04
C ILE A 296 4.52 0.71 -14.29
N ASP A 297 3.20 0.79 -14.31
CA ASP A 297 2.37 1.35 -15.36
C ASP A 297 1.81 2.74 -15.01
N ASP A 298 2.37 3.41 -13.99
CA ASP A 298 2.18 4.86 -13.85
C ASP A 298 3.41 5.69 -14.12
N PHE A 299 3.13 6.86 -14.71
CA PHE A 299 4.13 7.85 -15.06
C PHE A 299 3.63 9.23 -14.67
N TYR A 300 4.48 10.00 -14.03
CA TYR A 300 4.23 11.42 -13.87
C TYR A 300 4.52 12.13 -15.18
N LEU A 301 3.62 12.98 -15.66
CA LEU A 301 3.83 13.80 -16.85
C LEU A 301 3.30 15.23 -16.59
N PRO A 302 3.83 16.23 -17.33
CA PRO A 302 3.25 17.57 -17.33
C PRO A 302 1.80 17.56 -17.81
N ALA A 303 1.05 18.62 -17.49
CA ALA A 303 -0.37 18.73 -17.86
C ALA A 303 -0.61 18.63 -19.37
N ASP A 304 0.36 19.07 -20.16
CA ASP A 304 0.45 18.85 -21.60
C ASP A 304 1.72 18.02 -21.89
N PRO A 305 1.57 16.75 -22.35
CA PRO A 305 2.69 15.86 -22.66
C PRO A 305 3.65 16.37 -23.73
N SER A 306 3.24 17.38 -24.54
CA SER A 306 4.13 18.03 -25.50
C SER A 306 5.30 18.76 -24.81
N ASN A 307 5.11 19.15 -23.54
CA ASN A 307 6.09 19.88 -22.73
C ASN A 307 7.03 18.96 -21.92
N VAL A 308 7.07 17.66 -22.20
CA VAL A 308 7.99 16.74 -21.52
C VAL A 308 9.44 17.10 -21.84
N ILE A 309 10.25 17.24 -20.79
CA ILE A 309 11.69 17.50 -20.87
C ILE A 309 12.46 16.28 -20.37
N ILE A 310 13.48 15.86 -21.12
CA ILE A 310 14.39 14.78 -20.71
C ILE A 310 15.08 15.18 -19.41
N GLY A 311 14.99 14.33 -18.39
CA GLY A 311 15.59 14.60 -17.08
C GLY A 311 14.95 15.76 -16.31
N GLY A 312 13.79 16.28 -16.74
CA GLY A 312 13.17 17.47 -16.13
C GLY A 312 12.42 17.21 -14.83
N THR A 313 12.03 15.96 -14.54
CA THR A 313 11.17 15.62 -13.39
C THR A 313 11.78 15.95 -12.03
N PRO A 314 13.08 15.66 -11.76
CA PRO A 314 13.68 16.02 -10.48
C PRO A 314 13.64 17.53 -10.22
N ALA A 315 13.94 18.36 -11.24
CA ALA A 315 13.92 19.82 -11.12
C ALA A 315 12.50 20.33 -10.81
N LEU A 316 11.49 19.79 -11.50
CA LEU A 316 10.10 20.16 -11.27
C LEU A 316 9.59 19.78 -9.87
N PHE A 317 9.96 18.59 -9.37
CA PHE A 317 9.60 18.22 -8.00
C PHE A 317 10.32 19.11 -6.97
N LYS A 318 11.61 19.42 -7.18
CA LYS A 318 12.35 20.35 -6.32
C LYS A 318 11.66 21.72 -6.28
N GLU A 319 11.27 22.28 -7.43
CA GLU A 319 10.52 23.53 -7.51
C GLU A 319 9.23 23.49 -6.68
N ILE A 320 8.44 22.40 -6.76
CA ILE A 320 7.22 22.27 -5.96
C ILE A 320 7.53 22.16 -4.44
N PHE A 321 8.62 21.50 -4.06
CA PHE A 321 9.07 21.45 -2.66
C PHE A 321 9.63 22.80 -2.17
N ASP A 322 10.21 23.61 -3.06
CA ASP A 322 10.70 24.94 -2.74
C ASP A 322 9.53 25.94 -2.54
N GLU A 323 8.47 25.81 -3.34
CA GLU A 323 7.21 26.54 -3.12
C GLU A 323 6.50 26.13 -1.82
N HIS A 324 6.72 24.89 -1.38
CA HIS A 324 6.09 24.30 -0.20
C HIS A 324 7.15 23.74 0.75
N PRO A 325 7.93 24.59 1.46
CA PRO A 325 9.07 24.16 2.27
C PRO A 325 8.70 23.20 3.41
N GLN A 326 7.45 23.24 3.89
CA GLN A 326 6.90 22.32 4.88
C GLN A 326 6.38 21.00 4.27
N ALA A 327 6.38 20.83 2.96
CA ALA A 327 5.98 19.58 2.35
C ALA A 327 7.01 18.49 2.70
N GLY A 328 6.57 17.45 3.41
CA GLY A 328 7.31 16.19 3.46
C GLY A 328 7.01 15.32 2.24
N SER A 329 5.88 15.57 1.61
CA SER A 329 5.35 14.77 0.52
C SER A 329 4.35 15.53 -0.34
N LEU A 330 4.31 15.16 -1.61
CA LEU A 330 3.40 15.64 -2.62
C LEU A 330 2.40 14.54 -2.96
N LEU A 331 1.12 14.88 -2.95
CA LEU A 331 0.03 14.01 -3.35
C LEU A 331 -0.44 14.46 -4.74
N LEU A 332 -0.19 13.65 -5.76
CA LEU A 332 -0.51 13.94 -7.15
C LEU A 332 -1.71 13.13 -7.59
N ASN A 333 -2.63 13.77 -8.33
CA ASN A 333 -3.77 13.07 -8.90
C ASN A 333 -3.31 12.10 -9.99
N ILE A 334 -3.98 10.96 -10.08
CA ILE A 334 -3.86 10.06 -11.22
C ILE A 334 -4.98 10.39 -12.19
N GLU A 335 -4.64 10.72 -13.42
CA GLU A 335 -5.54 10.72 -14.55
C GLU A 335 -5.67 9.30 -15.12
N ILE A 336 -6.91 8.84 -15.27
CA ILE A 336 -7.24 7.48 -15.69
C ILE A 336 -7.61 7.53 -17.17
N GLN A 337 -6.77 6.92 -18.05
CA GLN A 337 -7.06 6.34 -19.39
C GLN A 337 -6.03 6.67 -20.52
N PHE A 338 -5.25 5.65 -20.94
CA PHE A 338 -4.30 5.45 -22.09
C PHE A 338 -4.24 3.99 -22.66
N ASN A 339 -4.97 3.63 -23.74
CA ASN A 339 -5.03 2.25 -24.32
C ASN A 339 -3.61 1.72 -24.72
N PHE A 340 -3.43 0.45 -25.10
CA PHE A 340 -2.12 -0.16 -25.42
C PHE A 340 -2.11 -1.00 -26.69
N ASN A 341 -2.35 -0.31 -27.81
CA ASN A 341 -1.78 -0.58 -29.13
C ASN A 341 -0.79 0.53 -29.62
N PHE A 342 -0.54 1.65 -28.92
CA PHE A 342 -1.43 2.82 -28.96
C PHE A 342 -0.78 4.19 -28.61
N LEU A 343 0.51 4.39 -28.25
CA LEU A 343 1.02 5.79 -28.09
C LEU A 343 0.72 6.68 -29.32
N GLN A 344 0.76 6.10 -30.53
CA GLN A 344 0.34 6.76 -31.78
C GLN A 344 -1.18 7.03 -31.89
N ASN A 345 -2.00 6.17 -31.30
CA ASN A 345 -3.45 6.29 -31.28
C ASN A 345 -3.97 6.94 -29.99
N THR A 346 -3.06 7.39 -29.12
CA THR A 346 -3.35 8.06 -27.87
C THR A 346 -3.75 9.48 -28.17
N LYS A 347 -5.03 9.66 -28.45
CA LYS A 347 -5.56 10.97 -28.76
C LYS A 347 -6.34 11.57 -27.62
N PHE A 348 -6.68 10.84 -26.56
CA PHE A 348 -7.69 11.32 -25.61
C PHE A 348 -7.31 11.07 -24.16
N LYS A 349 -7.66 12.05 -23.31
CA LYS A 349 -7.49 12.06 -21.85
C LYS A 349 -8.79 12.48 -21.16
N GLN A 350 -8.92 12.26 -19.84
CA GLN A 350 -10.10 12.68 -19.09
C GLN A 350 -9.84 14.02 -18.40
N ASN A 351 -10.76 14.98 -18.51
CA ASN A 351 -10.61 16.23 -17.74
C ASN A 351 -10.45 15.96 -16.24
N CYS A 352 -9.47 16.61 -15.62
CA CYS A 352 -9.22 16.54 -14.17
C CYS A 352 -10.45 17.02 -13.38
N GLN A 353 -11.35 16.10 -13.05
CA GLN A 353 -12.42 16.35 -12.09
C GLN A 353 -11.91 16.03 -10.69
N VAL A 354 -12.10 16.96 -9.75
CA VAL A 354 -11.70 16.85 -8.33
C VAL A 354 -12.57 15.84 -7.56
N TRP A 355 -13.00 14.76 -8.21
CA TRP A 355 -13.56 13.61 -7.52
C TRP A 355 -12.43 12.79 -6.89
N ARG A 356 -12.74 11.87 -5.96
CA ARG A 356 -11.78 11.01 -5.25
C ARG A 356 -10.95 10.14 -6.23
N MET A 357 -10.02 10.76 -6.96
CA MET A 357 -9.04 10.08 -7.80
C MET A 357 -8.05 9.35 -6.90
N LYS A 358 -7.65 8.16 -7.34
CA LYS A 358 -6.46 7.51 -6.79
C LYS A 358 -5.30 8.50 -6.97
N THR A 359 -4.47 8.64 -5.95
CA THR A 359 -3.34 9.56 -6.00
C THR A 359 -2.02 8.79 -5.96
N ARG A 360 -0.92 9.47 -6.28
CA ARG A 360 0.45 8.98 -6.18
C ARG A 360 1.26 9.89 -5.28
N VAL A 361 2.29 9.36 -4.67
CA VAL A 361 3.08 10.07 -3.67
C VAL A 361 4.52 10.24 -4.14
N VAL A 362 4.98 11.47 -4.06
CA VAL A 362 6.40 11.82 -4.14
C VAL A 362 6.80 12.35 -2.77
N VAL A 363 7.92 11.92 -2.23
CA VAL A 363 8.39 12.38 -0.91
C VAL A 363 9.79 12.97 -1.01
N ASN A 364 10.06 13.92 -0.13
CA ASN A 364 11.44 14.20 0.25
C ASN A 364 11.82 13.15 1.31
N ALA A 365 12.80 12.31 0.99
CA ALA A 365 13.12 11.12 1.78
C ALA A 365 13.41 11.47 3.26
N SER A 366 14.08 12.60 3.51
CA SER A 366 14.47 13.04 4.86
C SER A 366 13.32 13.53 5.75
N ARG A 367 12.12 13.74 5.19
CA ARG A 367 10.97 14.41 5.85
C ARG A 367 9.83 13.47 6.23
N VAL A 368 9.92 12.18 5.87
CA VAL A 368 8.89 11.16 6.12
C VAL A 368 9.47 9.90 6.72
N ASP A 369 8.67 9.17 7.50
CA ASP A 369 9.05 7.89 8.11
C ASP A 369 8.33 6.71 7.49
N SER A 370 7.13 6.92 6.95
CA SER A 370 6.41 5.93 6.17
C SER A 370 5.64 6.57 5.02
N VAL A 371 5.18 5.73 4.11
CA VAL A 371 4.45 6.14 2.91
C VAL A 371 3.40 5.08 2.56
N ASN A 372 2.40 5.50 1.82
CA ASN A 372 1.46 4.64 1.12
C ASN A 372 1.43 5.09 -0.34
N MET A 373 1.23 4.18 -1.28
CA MET A 373 1.19 4.53 -2.71
C MET A 373 0.15 5.61 -3.03
N HIS A 374 -0.96 5.62 -2.28
CA HIS A 374 -2.09 6.51 -2.51
C HIS A 374 -2.22 7.63 -1.49
N GLU A 375 -1.52 7.56 -0.37
CA GLU A 375 -1.62 8.52 0.70
C GLU A 375 -0.27 8.61 1.40
N THR A 376 -0.01 9.65 2.15
CA THR A 376 1.26 9.72 2.87
C THR A 376 1.13 8.98 4.18
N GLY A 377 2.23 8.39 4.64
CA GLY A 377 2.30 7.77 5.94
C GLY A 377 2.63 8.79 7.02
N ILE A 378 3.58 8.46 7.87
CA ILE A 378 4.02 9.28 9.00
C ILE A 378 4.99 10.35 8.49
N HIS A 379 4.64 11.62 8.69
CA HIS A 379 5.57 12.74 8.50
C HIS A 379 6.39 12.98 9.75
N ARG A 380 7.62 13.44 9.55
CA ARG A 380 8.41 13.96 10.66
C ARG A 380 7.83 15.29 11.12
N PHE A 381 8.10 15.62 12.39
CA PHE A 381 7.59 16.84 13.02
C PHE A 381 7.90 18.09 12.18
N GLY A 382 6.89 18.93 11.96
CA GLY A 382 7.00 20.15 11.15
C GLY A 382 6.73 19.97 9.65
N TYR A 383 6.54 18.73 9.17
CA TYR A 383 6.24 18.44 7.77
C TYR A 383 4.81 17.94 7.55
N VAL A 384 4.26 18.24 6.37
CA VAL A 384 2.89 17.92 6.00
C VAL A 384 2.79 17.33 4.59
N GLN A 385 1.63 16.75 4.30
CA GLN A 385 1.24 16.41 2.93
C GLN A 385 0.71 17.65 2.20
N VAL A 386 1.20 17.87 0.98
CA VAL A 386 0.69 18.90 0.07
C VAL A 386 0.10 18.24 -1.16
N ARG A 387 -1.10 18.64 -1.56
CA ARG A 387 -1.73 18.16 -2.79
C ARG A 387 -1.31 19.04 -3.97
N VAL A 388 -0.78 18.42 -5.02
CA VAL A 388 -0.36 19.12 -6.23
C VAL A 388 -1.57 19.34 -7.14
N PRO A 389 -1.83 20.58 -7.59
CA PRO A 389 -2.89 20.86 -8.56
C PRO A 389 -2.60 20.18 -9.90
N CYS A 390 -3.62 19.58 -10.55
CA CYS A 390 -3.48 18.92 -11.86
C CYS A 390 -2.78 19.77 -12.93
N ARG A 391 -2.96 21.09 -12.89
CA ARG A 391 -2.34 22.05 -13.83
C ARG A 391 -0.80 22.04 -13.78
N LYS A 392 -0.20 21.58 -12.68
CA LYS A 392 1.25 21.42 -12.55
C LYS A 392 1.76 20.07 -13.04
N GLY A 393 0.85 19.12 -13.28
CA GLY A 393 1.17 17.75 -13.67
C GLY A 393 0.37 16.74 -12.87
N HIS A 394 0.33 15.51 -13.37
CA HIS A 394 -0.41 14.41 -12.80
C HIS A 394 0.21 13.09 -13.23
N PHE A 395 -0.19 12.02 -12.54
CA PHE A 395 0.19 10.67 -12.92
C PHE A 395 -0.78 10.14 -13.96
N TYR A 396 -0.29 9.35 -14.89
CA TYR A 396 -1.11 8.62 -15.83
C TYR A 396 -1.03 7.14 -15.50
N HIS A 397 -2.17 6.48 -15.32
CA HIS A 397 -2.23 5.04 -15.06
C HIS A 397 -2.62 4.29 -16.33
N PHE A 398 -1.66 3.68 -17.01
CA PHE A 398 -1.86 3.23 -18.38
C PHE A 398 -2.64 1.90 -18.49
N ARG A 399 -2.83 1.10 -17.43
CA ARG A 399 -3.61 -0.15 -17.53
C ARG A 399 -5.13 0.04 -17.61
N HIS A 400 -5.69 1.08 -16.99
CA HIS A 400 -7.16 1.27 -16.90
C HIS A 400 -7.76 2.01 -18.08
N SER A 401 -7.34 1.63 -19.27
CA SER A 401 -7.36 2.56 -20.37
C SER A 401 -7.99 2.06 -21.65
N HIS A 402 -8.39 0.81 -21.61
CA HIS A 402 -9.04 0.13 -22.72
C HIS A 402 -10.55 0.47 -22.79
N GLY A 403 -11.06 1.32 -21.89
CA GLY A 403 -12.45 1.77 -21.86
C GLY A 403 -12.69 3.11 -22.57
N THR A 404 -13.94 3.33 -23.03
CA THR A 404 -14.40 4.60 -23.55
C THR A 404 -14.36 5.69 -22.47
N VAL A 405 -13.75 6.83 -22.78
CA VAL A 405 -13.61 7.97 -21.86
C VAL A 405 -14.89 8.79 -21.86
N PRO A 406 -15.53 9.04 -20.71
CA PRO A 406 -16.58 10.05 -20.62
C PRO A 406 -15.96 11.45 -20.80
N SER A 407 -16.34 12.17 -21.86
CA SER A 407 -15.83 13.52 -22.20
C SER A 407 -14.32 13.56 -22.51
N PRO A 408 -13.88 12.96 -23.62
CA PRO A 408 -12.47 12.92 -24.00
C PRO A 408 -11.93 14.32 -24.35
N THR A 409 -10.72 14.63 -23.89
CA THR A 409 -9.94 15.82 -24.28
C THR A 409 -8.74 15.39 -25.11
N GLU A 410 -8.46 16.09 -26.21
CA GLU A 410 -7.36 15.66 -27.09
C GLU A 410 -5.98 15.84 -26.43
N ILE A 411 -5.05 14.91 -26.68
CA ILE A 411 -3.64 15.00 -26.24
C ILE A 411 -2.69 14.59 -27.35
N ASP A 412 -1.51 15.24 -27.36
CA ASP A 412 -0.41 14.91 -28.24
C ASP A 412 0.73 14.23 -27.46
N MET A 413 1.00 12.96 -27.78
CA MET A 413 2.05 12.16 -27.17
C MET A 413 3.32 12.08 -28.03
N THR A 414 3.37 12.79 -29.16
CA THR A 414 4.44 12.67 -30.15
C THR A 414 5.81 13.03 -29.56
N THR A 415 5.88 14.08 -28.73
CA THR A 415 7.13 14.47 -28.06
C THR A 415 7.63 13.38 -27.13
N LEU A 416 6.76 12.85 -26.25
CA LEU A 416 7.14 11.76 -25.35
C LEU A 416 7.58 10.54 -26.14
N GLN A 417 6.82 10.14 -27.16
CA GLN A 417 7.17 9.00 -28.00
C GLN A 417 8.54 9.15 -28.67
N SER A 418 8.83 10.33 -29.22
CA SER A 418 10.12 10.65 -29.84
C SER A 418 11.27 10.55 -28.84
N ILE A 419 11.08 11.07 -27.63
CA ILE A 419 12.05 10.98 -26.53
C ILE A 419 12.32 9.53 -26.13
N LEU A 420 11.26 8.74 -25.93
CA LEU A 420 11.36 7.35 -25.50
C LEU A 420 12.03 6.49 -26.57
N ASN A 421 11.62 6.62 -27.83
CA ASN A 421 12.22 5.89 -28.94
C ASN A 421 13.71 6.20 -29.08
N ARG A 422 14.09 7.48 -28.99
CA ARG A 422 15.49 7.91 -29.08
C ARG A 422 16.32 7.36 -27.90
N SER A 423 15.80 7.49 -26.69
CA SER A 423 16.49 7.07 -25.47
C SER A 423 16.62 5.55 -25.39
N TRP A 424 15.55 4.84 -25.75
CA TRP A 424 15.53 3.38 -25.82
C TRP A 424 16.50 2.87 -26.87
N LYS A 425 16.43 3.40 -28.10
CA LYS A 425 17.37 3.03 -29.18
C LYS A 425 18.82 3.23 -28.75
N LYS A 426 19.12 4.37 -28.10
CA LYS A 426 20.45 4.64 -27.54
C LYS A 426 20.87 3.57 -26.53
N ARG A 427 20.03 3.29 -25.51
CA ARG A 427 20.32 2.29 -24.47
C ARG A 427 20.42 0.88 -25.02
N LEU A 428 19.60 0.53 -26.00
CA LEU A 428 19.58 -0.77 -26.67
C LEU A 428 20.92 -1.03 -27.37
N PHE A 429 21.47 -0.05 -28.08
CA PHE A 429 22.75 -0.21 -28.76
C PHE A 429 23.97 0.03 -27.87
N SER A 430 23.87 0.81 -26.79
CA SER A 430 25.00 1.11 -25.91
C SER A 430 25.16 0.13 -24.76
N SER A 431 24.07 -0.17 -24.05
CA SER A 431 24.10 -0.83 -22.73
C SER A 431 23.30 -2.12 -22.68
N LEU A 432 22.28 -2.29 -23.54
CA LEU A 432 21.31 -3.39 -23.49
C LEU A 432 21.29 -4.20 -24.79
N ASN A 433 22.43 -4.29 -25.49
CA ASN A 433 22.58 -4.98 -26.77
C ASN A 433 22.15 -6.46 -26.73
N THR A 434 22.28 -7.11 -25.57
CA THR A 434 21.81 -8.49 -25.37
C THR A 434 20.28 -8.62 -25.49
N ILE A 435 19.53 -7.61 -25.06
CA ILE A 435 18.06 -7.59 -25.24
C ILE A 435 17.74 -7.48 -26.74
N ALA A 436 18.48 -6.66 -27.49
CA ALA A 436 18.29 -6.49 -28.93
C ALA A 436 18.47 -7.80 -29.70
N ALA A 437 19.36 -8.67 -29.23
CA ALA A 437 19.65 -9.96 -29.84
C ALA A 437 18.66 -11.07 -29.42
N SER A 438 17.78 -10.81 -28.45
CA SER A 438 16.88 -11.80 -27.87
C SER A 438 15.52 -11.79 -28.59
N GLN A 439 14.98 -12.95 -28.92
CA GLN A 439 13.58 -13.07 -29.35
C GLN A 439 12.67 -13.05 -28.12
N LEU A 440 11.90 -11.97 -27.96
CA LEU A 440 10.92 -11.84 -26.89
C LEU A 440 9.55 -12.34 -27.39
N PRO A 441 8.82 -13.16 -26.61
CA PRO A 441 7.47 -13.58 -26.99
C PRO A 441 6.53 -12.37 -27.02
N PRO A 442 5.49 -12.39 -27.87
CA PRO A 442 4.51 -11.31 -27.90
C PRO A 442 3.87 -11.13 -26.52
N SER A 443 3.76 -9.89 -26.06
CA SER A 443 2.95 -9.55 -24.89
C SER A 443 1.48 -9.57 -25.28
N SER A 444 0.58 -9.84 -24.32
CA SER A 444 -0.87 -9.77 -24.52
C SER A 444 -1.48 -8.91 -23.42
N ILE A 445 -2.36 -8.00 -23.83
CA ILE A 445 -3.18 -7.16 -22.95
C ILE A 445 -4.53 -7.80 -22.58
N GLU A 446 -4.83 -8.99 -23.12
CA GLU A 446 -6.09 -9.72 -22.85
C GLU A 446 -6.26 -10.02 -21.36
N SER A 447 -5.15 -10.12 -20.63
CA SER A 447 -5.12 -10.34 -19.18
C SER A 447 -5.82 -9.23 -18.38
N PHE A 448 -5.90 -8.01 -18.93
CA PHE A 448 -6.43 -6.85 -18.20
C PHE A 448 -7.95 -6.84 -18.07
N GLU A 449 -8.68 -7.28 -19.09
CA GLU A 449 -10.15 -7.31 -19.01
C GLU A 449 -10.61 -8.32 -17.95
N ASP A 450 -9.98 -9.49 -17.90
CA ASP A 450 -10.24 -10.52 -16.91
C ASP A 450 -9.78 -10.12 -15.50
N PHE A 451 -8.65 -9.40 -15.41
CA PHE A 451 -8.22 -8.78 -14.15
C PHE A 451 -9.26 -7.79 -13.64
N ASP A 452 -9.75 -6.87 -14.48
CA ASP A 452 -10.75 -5.87 -14.12
C ASP A 452 -12.10 -6.51 -13.75
N LYS A 453 -12.56 -7.54 -14.49
CA LYS A 453 -13.74 -8.35 -14.13
C LYS A 453 -13.58 -9.00 -12.76
N CYS A 454 -12.43 -9.61 -12.50
CA CYS A 454 -12.15 -10.24 -11.22
C CYS A 454 -12.08 -9.20 -10.09
N MET A 455 -11.46 -8.04 -10.32
CA MET A 455 -11.43 -6.95 -9.36
C MET A 455 -12.83 -6.40 -9.08
N GLY A 456 -13.67 -6.28 -10.10
CA GLY A 456 -15.08 -5.94 -9.95
C GLY A 456 -15.83 -6.95 -9.07
N ALA A 457 -15.59 -8.26 -9.28
CA ALA A 457 -16.17 -9.32 -8.47
C ALA A 457 -15.68 -9.28 -7.00
N ILE A 458 -14.37 -9.08 -6.77
CA ILE A 458 -13.81 -8.90 -5.43
C ILE A 458 -14.43 -7.68 -4.76
N ASN A 459 -14.56 -6.57 -5.48
CA ASN A 459 -15.12 -5.34 -4.93
C ASN A 459 -16.60 -5.52 -4.58
N ALA A 460 -17.36 -6.25 -5.40
CA ALA A 460 -18.73 -6.64 -5.09
C ALA A 460 -18.81 -7.56 -3.86
N GLU A 461 -17.90 -8.52 -3.72
CA GLU A 461 -17.78 -9.39 -2.54
C GLU A 461 -17.59 -8.56 -1.26
N HIS A 462 -16.77 -7.51 -1.29
CA HIS A 462 -16.48 -6.63 -0.15
C HIS A 462 -17.71 -5.89 0.40
N TRP A 463 -18.77 -5.76 -0.39
CA TRP A 463 -20.05 -5.22 0.07
C TRP A 463 -20.98 -6.29 0.64
N THR A 464 -20.50 -7.52 0.85
CA THR A 464 -21.24 -8.63 1.46
C THR A 464 -20.64 -9.04 2.82
N MET A 465 -21.46 -9.60 3.71
CA MET A 465 -20.99 -10.11 5.02
C MET A 465 -20.12 -11.39 4.92
N LYS A 466 -19.87 -11.91 3.72
CA LYS A 466 -19.21 -13.21 3.51
C LYS A 466 -17.68 -13.12 3.43
N VAL A 467 -17.09 -11.92 3.53
CA VAL A 467 -15.66 -11.74 3.28
C VAL A 467 -14.81 -12.08 4.51
N SER A 468 -14.05 -13.17 4.39
CA SER A 468 -13.08 -13.61 5.39
C SER A 468 -11.65 -13.10 5.15
N ARG A 469 -11.40 -12.35 4.06
CA ARG A 469 -10.05 -11.98 3.58
C ARG A 469 -9.91 -10.49 3.23
N CYS A 470 -8.69 -9.98 3.25
CA CYS A 470 -8.38 -8.64 2.76
C CYS A 470 -8.58 -8.51 1.25
N LEU A 471 -8.74 -7.27 0.76
CA LEU A 471 -8.70 -6.97 -0.66
C LEU A 471 -7.30 -7.30 -1.19
N THR A 472 -7.22 -8.37 -1.97
CA THR A 472 -5.95 -8.85 -2.49
C THR A 472 -6.02 -9.08 -4.01
N PRO A 473 -5.65 -8.07 -4.83
CA PRO A 473 -5.74 -8.12 -6.29
C PRO A 473 -4.99 -9.29 -6.95
N HIS A 474 -3.98 -9.85 -6.27
CA HIS A 474 -3.19 -10.97 -6.79
C HIS A 474 -4.01 -12.20 -7.19
N VAL A 475 -5.20 -12.42 -6.58
CA VAL A 475 -6.05 -13.57 -6.91
C VAL A 475 -6.52 -13.47 -8.36
N CYS A 476 -6.67 -12.24 -8.87
CA CYS A 476 -7.09 -11.97 -10.24
C CYS A 476 -5.99 -12.28 -11.26
N PHE A 477 -4.72 -12.08 -10.92
CA PHE A 477 -3.60 -12.41 -11.83
C PHE A 477 -3.43 -13.92 -12.05
N SER A 478 -3.75 -14.76 -11.06
CA SER A 478 -3.59 -16.21 -11.15
C SER A 478 -4.53 -16.91 -12.15
N ARG A 479 -5.57 -16.22 -12.65
CA ARG A 479 -6.55 -16.79 -13.58
C ARG A 479 -6.14 -16.70 -15.05
N LEU A 480 -5.10 -15.93 -15.37
CA LEU A 480 -4.95 -15.33 -16.70
C LEU A 480 -4.17 -16.22 -17.69
N LYS A 481 -3.11 -16.92 -17.26
CA LYS A 481 -2.41 -17.96 -18.06
C LYS A 481 -1.72 -18.96 -17.12
N ARG A 482 -2.01 -20.26 -17.25
CA ARG A 482 -1.44 -21.31 -16.38
C ARG A 482 -0.06 -21.81 -16.85
N ASP A 483 0.25 -21.63 -18.13
CA ASP A 483 1.46 -22.17 -18.76
C ASP A 483 2.46 -21.07 -19.14
N VAL A 484 2.82 -20.21 -18.18
CA VAL A 484 3.85 -19.18 -18.37
C VAL A 484 5.06 -19.53 -17.49
N PRO A 485 6.26 -19.72 -18.08
CA PRO A 485 7.49 -19.85 -17.29
C PRO A 485 7.66 -18.64 -16.38
N CYS A 486 7.81 -18.89 -15.07
CA CYS A 486 7.89 -17.83 -14.07
C CYS A 486 9.01 -18.07 -13.05
N VAL A 487 9.48 -16.96 -12.49
CA VAL A 487 10.43 -16.88 -11.39
C VAL A 487 9.68 -16.34 -10.18
N ALA A 488 9.96 -16.88 -8.99
CA ALA A 488 9.29 -16.47 -7.76
C ALA A 488 10.27 -16.39 -6.60
N ALA A 489 10.25 -15.27 -5.89
CA ALA A 489 11.05 -15.09 -4.70
C ALA A 489 10.61 -16.09 -3.62
N ARG A 490 11.57 -16.86 -3.12
CA ARG A 490 11.43 -17.77 -2.01
C ARG A 490 12.27 -17.25 -0.85
N ALA A 491 11.76 -17.41 0.37
CA ALA A 491 12.56 -17.14 1.56
C ALA A 491 12.41 -18.23 2.60
N ASP A 492 13.53 -18.52 3.25
CA ASP A 492 13.56 -19.31 4.47
C ASP A 492 13.45 -18.37 5.66
N TYR A 493 12.61 -18.70 6.63
CA TYR A 493 12.38 -17.86 7.81
C TYR A 493 13.06 -18.47 9.04
N ALA A 494 13.75 -17.64 9.82
CA ALA A 494 14.11 -17.96 11.20
C ALA A 494 12.90 -17.66 12.09
N PHE A 495 12.71 -18.49 13.09
CA PHE A 495 11.64 -18.39 14.06
C PHE A 495 12.27 -18.32 15.44
N HIS A 496 11.80 -17.39 16.27
CA HIS A 496 12.09 -17.37 17.69
C HIS A 496 10.77 -17.34 18.46
N PHE A 497 10.66 -18.22 19.45
CA PHE A 497 9.50 -18.31 20.34
C PHE A 497 9.91 -17.85 21.74
N SER A 498 9.18 -16.87 22.28
CA SER A 498 9.27 -16.49 23.69
C SER A 498 8.23 -17.28 24.47
N ALA A 499 8.68 -18.09 25.42
CA ALA A 499 7.79 -18.87 26.28
C ALA A 499 7.04 -17.96 27.26
N ILE A 500 7.71 -16.92 27.76
CA ILE A 500 7.14 -15.95 28.70
C ILE A 500 5.95 -15.21 28.09
N SER A 501 6.07 -14.76 26.85
CA SER A 501 5.03 -13.96 26.17
C SER A 501 4.17 -14.77 25.19
N SER A 502 4.43 -16.08 25.05
CA SER A 502 3.81 -16.96 24.05
C SER A 502 3.81 -16.38 22.62
N SER A 503 4.83 -15.59 22.29
CA SER A 503 4.94 -14.80 21.06
C SER A 503 6.04 -15.34 20.14
N TYR A 504 5.90 -15.07 18.83
CA TYR A 504 6.87 -15.43 17.82
C TYR A 504 7.39 -14.19 17.09
N ILE A 505 8.71 -14.15 16.91
CA ILE A 505 9.38 -13.23 15.99
C ILE A 505 9.95 -14.03 14.83
N MET A 506 9.73 -13.55 13.62
CA MET A 506 10.13 -14.20 12.39
C MET A 506 10.98 -13.26 11.54
N THR A 507 12.10 -13.74 10.98
CA THR A 507 12.91 -12.96 10.04
C THR A 507 13.29 -13.82 8.84
N PRO A 508 13.29 -13.29 7.60
CA PRO A 508 13.89 -13.99 6.48
C PRO A 508 15.40 -14.19 6.73
N LYS A 509 15.91 -15.41 6.49
CA LYS A 509 17.33 -15.79 6.59
C LYS A 509 18.05 -15.61 5.25
N VAL A 510 17.41 -16.11 4.20
CA VAL A 510 17.92 -16.09 2.83
C VAL A 510 16.70 -15.95 1.95
N CYS A 511 16.75 -14.95 1.08
CA CYS A 511 15.83 -14.83 -0.03
C CYS A 511 16.59 -15.28 -1.29
N CYS A 512 15.96 -16.08 -2.13
CA CYS A 512 16.48 -16.54 -3.42
C CYS A 512 15.36 -16.45 -4.45
N LEU A 513 15.71 -16.16 -5.70
CA LEU A 513 14.82 -16.15 -6.86
C LEU A 513 14.96 -17.40 -7.73
#